data_AF-A0A4Q3GND7-F1
#
_entry.id   AF-A0A4Q3GND7-F1
#
_cell.length_a   1.000
_cell.length_b   1.000
_cell.length_c   1.000
_cell.angle_alpha   90.00
_cell.angle_beta   90.00
_cell.angle_gamma   90.00
#
_symmetry.space_group_name_H-M   'P 1'
#
loop_
_entity.id
_entity.type
_entity.pdbx_description
1 polymer ?
#
loop_
_entity_poly.entity_id
_entity_poly.type
_entity_poly.pdbx_seq_one_letter_code
_entity_poly.pdbx_strand_id
1 'polypeptide(L)'
;MSEPVSPFKKPTLDKDLEKHSFIEASTHFVMQRAAAPGLAAIFLALAAVLAILFLPVNAVTLVIIAAVVVAAYMAMNIGANDVTNNVGAAVGAKAITLVGALSIAFVFEILGAFVAGGEVVQTIKSDIVNPYEIGDSGTVILIMIAALLSAAIWINAATWLNAPVSTTHS
;
A
#
# COMPACT_ATOMS: atom_id res chain seq x y z
N MET A 1 -23.45 58.28 1.39
CA MET A 1 -22.36 58.43 0.41
C MET A 1 -22.01 57.03 -0.08
N SER A 2 -22.41 56.63 -1.30
CA SER A 2 -22.10 55.31 -1.85
C SER A 2 -20.67 55.30 -2.41
N GLU A 3 -19.88 54.29 -2.06
CA GLU A 3 -18.51 54.15 -2.58
C GLU A 3 -18.51 54.10 -4.12
N PRO A 4 -17.53 54.77 -4.79
CA PRO A 4 -17.41 54.71 -6.23
C PRO A 4 -17.01 53.29 -6.66
N VAL A 5 -17.88 52.64 -7.44
CA VAL A 5 -17.63 51.30 -7.97
C VAL A 5 -16.53 51.38 -9.02
N SER A 6 -15.40 50.74 -8.77
CA SER A 6 -14.28 50.63 -9.70
C SER A 6 -14.76 50.05 -11.04
N PRO A 7 -14.38 50.64 -12.20
CA PRO A 7 -14.78 50.18 -13.53
C PRO A 7 -14.23 48.78 -13.88
N PHE A 8 -13.35 48.22 -13.04
CA PHE A 8 -12.75 46.89 -13.21
C PHE A 8 -13.35 45.81 -12.29
N LYS A 9 -14.29 46.16 -11.41
CA LYS A 9 -14.96 45.18 -10.53
C LYS A 9 -15.98 44.39 -11.36
N LYS A 10 -15.59 43.23 -11.87
CA LYS A 10 -16.45 42.31 -12.63
C LYS A 10 -17.10 41.30 -11.67
N PRO A 11 -18.37 41.50 -11.26
CA PRO A 11 -19.00 40.68 -10.22
C PRO A 11 -19.17 39.21 -10.63
N THR A 12 -19.20 38.95 -11.94
CA THR A 12 -19.28 37.60 -12.52
C THR A 12 -17.98 36.83 -12.37
N LEU A 13 -16.84 37.50 -12.52
CA LEU A 13 -15.52 36.89 -12.42
C LEU A 13 -15.22 36.49 -10.97
N ASP A 14 -15.50 37.36 -10.00
CA ASP A 14 -15.32 37.07 -8.57
C ASP A 14 -16.17 35.88 -8.12
N LYS A 15 -17.44 35.81 -8.58
CA LYS A 15 -18.35 34.70 -8.29
C LYS A 15 -17.86 33.37 -8.88
N ASP A 16 -17.31 33.38 -10.09
CA ASP A 16 -16.78 32.17 -10.72
C ASP A 16 -15.47 31.72 -10.05
N LEU A 17 -14.58 32.66 -9.69
CA LEU A 17 -13.36 32.39 -8.92
C LEU A 17 -13.66 31.78 -7.55
N GLU A 18 -14.67 32.31 -6.85
CA GLU A 18 -15.12 31.80 -5.55
C GLU A 18 -15.73 30.39 -5.67
N LYS A 19 -16.46 30.13 -6.76
CA LYS A 19 -16.97 28.79 -7.07
C LYS A 19 -15.85 27.81 -7.36
N HIS A 20 -14.83 28.22 -8.13
CA HIS A 20 -13.67 27.39 -8.44
C HIS A 20 -12.80 27.11 -7.21
N SER A 21 -12.54 28.11 -6.37
CA SER A 21 -11.77 27.94 -5.13
C SER A 21 -12.52 27.10 -4.08
N PHE A 22 -13.85 27.21 -4.01
CA PHE A 22 -14.68 26.36 -3.15
C PHE A 22 -14.66 24.90 -3.60
N ILE A 23 -14.73 24.65 -4.92
CA ILE A 23 -14.57 23.31 -5.48
C ILE A 23 -13.17 22.78 -5.20
N GLU A 24 -12.13 23.57 -5.43
CA GLU A 24 -10.73 23.19 -5.16
C GLU A 24 -10.51 22.83 -3.69
N ALA A 25 -11.00 23.65 -2.75
CA ALA A 25 -10.90 23.37 -1.31
C ALA A 25 -11.66 22.11 -0.91
N SER A 26 -12.84 21.90 -1.48
CA SER A 26 -13.67 20.70 -1.23
C SER A 26 -13.04 19.44 -1.81
N THR A 27 -12.49 19.54 -3.02
CA THR A 27 -11.75 18.46 -3.68
C THR A 27 -10.47 18.13 -2.92
N HIS A 28 -9.73 19.14 -2.44
CA HIS A 28 -8.51 18.93 -1.67
C HIS A 28 -8.79 18.21 -0.34
N PHE A 29 -9.87 18.55 0.35
CA PHE A 29 -10.28 17.88 1.58
C PHE A 29 -10.65 16.40 1.36
N VAL A 30 -11.36 16.09 0.28
CA VAL A 30 -11.69 14.71 -0.10
C VAL A 30 -10.45 13.96 -0.58
N MET A 31 -9.61 14.58 -1.41
CA MET A 31 -8.38 13.97 -1.92
C MET A 31 -7.39 13.65 -0.80
N GLN A 32 -7.22 14.50 0.20
CA GLN A 32 -6.30 14.22 1.30
C GLN A 32 -6.72 12.99 2.12
N ARG A 33 -8.03 12.83 2.36
CA ARG A 33 -8.54 11.67 3.12
C ARG A 33 -8.61 10.40 2.27
N ALA A 34 -8.84 10.52 0.97
CA ALA A 34 -9.00 9.38 0.06
C ALA A 34 -7.71 8.96 -0.66
N ALA A 35 -6.64 9.77 -0.62
CA ALA A 35 -5.41 9.49 -1.37
C ALA A 35 -4.76 8.15 -1.00
N ALA A 36 -4.61 7.87 0.29
CA ALA A 36 -4.00 6.62 0.76
C ALA A 36 -4.80 5.36 0.34
N PRO A 37 -6.11 5.25 0.64
CA PRO A 37 -6.90 4.10 0.18
C PRO A 37 -7.04 4.06 -1.35
N GLY A 38 -7.04 5.21 -2.03
CA GLY A 38 -7.07 5.28 -3.49
C GLY A 38 -5.80 4.72 -4.13
N LEU A 39 -4.63 5.12 -3.63
CA LEU A 39 -3.34 4.62 -4.11
C LEU A 39 -3.19 3.12 -3.83
N ALA A 40 -3.66 2.67 -2.67
CA ALA A 40 -3.73 1.24 -2.33
C ALA A 40 -4.59 0.46 -3.32
N ALA A 41 -5.80 0.93 -3.61
CA ALA A 41 -6.68 0.30 -4.58
C ALA A 41 -6.06 0.24 -5.99
N ILE A 42 -5.38 1.31 -6.42
CA ILE A 42 -4.66 1.35 -7.70
C ILE A 42 -3.52 0.32 -7.72
N PHE A 43 -2.73 0.22 -6.65
CA PHE A 43 -1.65 -0.76 -6.55
C PHE A 43 -2.17 -2.20 -6.60
N LEU A 44 -3.24 -2.52 -5.87
CA LEU A 44 -3.87 -3.84 -5.88
C LEU A 44 -4.46 -4.17 -7.25
N ALA A 45 -5.13 -3.21 -7.89
CA ALA A 45 -5.66 -3.38 -9.24
C ALA A 45 -4.53 -3.60 -10.26
N LEU A 46 -3.42 -2.87 -10.14
CA LEU A 46 -2.26 -3.07 -10.99
C LEU A 46 -1.65 -4.46 -10.80
N ALA A 47 -1.50 -4.93 -9.57
CA ALA A 47 -1.02 -6.28 -9.27
C ALA A 47 -1.94 -7.36 -9.87
N ALA A 48 -3.26 -7.19 -9.75
CA ALA A 48 -4.24 -8.09 -10.34
C ALA A 48 -4.16 -8.10 -11.88
N VAL A 49 -4.10 -6.93 -12.51
CA VAL A 49 -3.99 -6.79 -13.96
C VAL A 49 -2.69 -7.42 -14.45
N LEU A 50 -1.56 -7.14 -13.81
CA LEU A 50 -0.29 -7.78 -14.16
C LEU A 50 -0.40 -9.30 -14.05
N ALA A 51 -0.95 -9.84 -12.95
CA ALA A 51 -1.13 -11.28 -12.80
C ALA A 51 -1.96 -11.90 -13.93
N ILE A 52 -3.07 -11.24 -14.32
CA ILE A 52 -3.94 -11.69 -15.42
C ILE A 52 -3.21 -11.64 -16.77
N LEU A 53 -2.35 -10.65 -16.99
CA LEU A 53 -1.60 -10.51 -18.25
C LEU A 53 -0.50 -11.56 -18.40
N PHE A 54 0.10 -12.00 -17.30
CA PHE A 54 1.22 -12.96 -17.32
C PHE A 54 0.80 -14.41 -17.13
N LEU A 55 -0.38 -14.68 -16.57
CA LEU A 55 -0.85 -16.04 -16.28
C LEU A 55 -2.03 -16.44 -17.19
N PRO A 56 -2.05 -17.67 -17.75
CA PRO A 56 -3.18 -18.15 -18.53
C PRO A 56 -4.41 -18.29 -17.63
N VAL A 57 -5.56 -17.77 -18.03
CA VAL A 57 -6.77 -17.79 -17.20
C VAL A 57 -7.43 -19.18 -17.19
N ASN A 58 -7.36 -19.87 -16.06
CA ASN A 58 -8.01 -21.16 -15.80
C ASN A 58 -8.35 -21.30 -14.30
N ALA A 59 -9.05 -22.36 -13.91
CA ALA A 59 -9.53 -22.53 -12.54
C ALA A 59 -8.42 -22.47 -11.47
N VAL A 60 -7.24 -23.04 -11.76
CA VAL A 60 -6.11 -23.04 -10.82
C VAL A 60 -5.44 -21.68 -10.77
N THR A 61 -5.21 -21.05 -11.93
CA THR A 61 -4.54 -19.74 -11.99
C THR A 61 -5.41 -18.61 -11.47
N LEU A 62 -6.74 -18.74 -11.44
CA LEU A 62 -7.62 -17.78 -10.76
C LEU A 62 -7.32 -17.71 -9.25
N VAL A 63 -7.05 -18.86 -8.62
CA VAL A 63 -6.64 -18.90 -7.21
C VAL A 63 -5.27 -18.24 -7.03
N ILE A 64 -4.35 -18.45 -7.98
CA ILE A 64 -3.03 -17.82 -7.95
C ILE A 64 -3.13 -16.30 -8.15
N ILE A 65 -3.99 -15.82 -9.04
CA ILE A 65 -4.24 -14.38 -9.24
C ILE A 65 -4.77 -13.77 -7.94
N ALA A 66 -5.71 -14.44 -7.26
CA ALA A 66 -6.18 -14.00 -5.95
C ALA A 66 -5.03 -13.97 -4.91
N ALA A 67 -4.17 -14.98 -4.91
CA ALA A 67 -2.98 -15.02 -4.05
C ALA A 67 -2.04 -13.84 -4.31
N VAL A 68 -1.82 -13.44 -5.57
CA VAL A 68 -1.00 -12.27 -5.92
C VAL A 68 -1.60 -10.98 -5.37
N VAL A 69 -2.92 -10.81 -5.41
CA VAL A 69 -3.58 -9.63 -4.83
C VAL A 69 -3.43 -9.60 -3.31
N VAL A 70 -3.58 -10.75 -2.64
CA VAL A 70 -3.35 -10.86 -1.19
C VAL A 70 -1.88 -10.59 -0.85
N ALA A 71 -0.94 -11.08 -1.65
CA ALA A 71 0.49 -10.82 -1.48
C ALA A 71 0.83 -9.34 -1.67
N ALA A 72 0.21 -8.67 -2.65
CA ALA A 72 0.35 -7.23 -2.84
C ALA A 72 -0.20 -6.47 -1.62
N TYR A 73 -1.34 -6.87 -1.07
CA TYR A 73 -1.89 -6.29 0.15
C TYR A 73 -0.95 -6.51 1.36
N MET A 74 -0.38 -7.70 1.51
CA MET A 74 0.63 -7.96 2.55
C MET A 74 1.87 -7.08 2.38
N ALA A 75 2.42 -6.97 1.17
CA ALA A 75 3.60 -6.15 0.88
C ALA A 75 3.39 -4.68 1.24
N MET A 76 2.19 -4.14 0.98
CA MET A 76 1.81 -2.80 1.42
C MET A 76 1.84 -2.64 2.95
N ASN A 77 1.30 -3.62 3.68
CA ASN A 77 1.24 -3.58 5.13
C ASN A 77 2.62 -3.72 5.77
N ILE A 78 3.48 -4.60 5.23
CA ILE A 78 4.89 -4.71 5.62
C ILE A 78 5.59 -3.36 5.43
N GLY A 79 5.48 -2.76 4.24
CA GLY A 79 6.13 -1.47 3.95
C GLY A 79 5.67 -0.35 4.90
N ALA A 80 4.37 -0.28 5.20
CA ALA A 80 3.82 0.72 6.12
C ALA A 80 4.30 0.53 7.56
N ASN A 81 4.37 -0.71 8.04
CA ASN A 81 4.87 -1.04 9.38
C ASN A 81 6.39 -0.80 9.47
N ASP A 82 7.16 -1.30 8.52
CA ASP A 82 8.61 -1.40 8.62
C ASP A 82 9.33 -0.09 8.29
N VAL A 83 8.76 0.77 7.44
CA VAL A 83 9.38 2.07 7.13
C VAL A 83 9.52 2.93 8.38
N THR A 84 8.59 2.83 9.33
CA THR A 84 8.67 3.56 10.60
C THR A 84 9.83 3.08 11.46
N ASN A 85 10.16 1.80 11.40
CA ASN A 85 11.28 1.20 12.13
C ASN A 85 12.63 1.58 11.50
N ASN A 86 12.70 1.67 10.17
CA ASN A 86 13.95 1.89 9.44
C ASN A 86 14.36 3.37 9.37
N VAL A 87 13.41 4.27 9.14
CA VAL A 87 13.72 5.70 8.92
C VAL A 87 13.17 6.64 9.99
N GLY A 88 12.35 6.15 10.92
CA GLY A 88 11.67 6.97 11.92
C GLY A 88 12.63 7.79 12.80
N ALA A 89 13.71 7.17 13.28
CA ALA A 89 14.71 7.86 14.11
C ALA A 89 15.43 8.98 13.34
N ALA A 90 15.81 8.74 12.07
CA ALA A 90 16.54 9.71 11.25
C ALA A 90 15.68 10.91 10.85
N VAL A 91 14.40 10.67 10.52
CA VAL A 91 13.43 11.73 10.23
C VAL A 91 13.04 12.48 11.51
N GLY A 92 12.82 11.77 12.62
CA GLY A 92 12.48 12.35 13.92
C GLY A 92 13.60 13.23 14.49
N ALA A 93 14.86 12.85 14.28
CA ALA A 93 16.04 13.65 14.62
C ALA A 93 16.31 14.82 13.64
N LYS A 94 15.48 14.97 12.58
CA LYS A 94 15.67 15.94 11.49
C LYS A 94 17.01 15.81 10.75
N ALA A 95 17.61 14.62 10.78
CA ALA A 95 18.84 14.35 10.04
C ALA A 95 18.57 14.26 8.52
N ILE A 96 17.41 13.73 8.13
CA ILE A 96 16.95 13.63 6.74
C ILE A 96 15.47 14.02 6.63
N THR A 97 15.03 14.45 5.45
CA THR A 97 13.62 14.76 5.18
C THR A 97 12.81 13.47 5.01
N LEU A 98 11.50 13.52 5.27
CA LEU A 98 10.61 12.38 5.05
C LEU A 98 10.65 11.89 3.60
N VAL A 99 10.66 12.80 2.62
CA VAL A 99 10.74 12.44 1.20
C VAL A 99 12.06 11.76 0.86
N GLY A 100 13.18 12.27 1.38
CA GLY A 100 14.49 11.65 1.18
C GLY A 100 14.56 10.25 1.81
N ALA A 101 14.05 10.11 3.04
CA ALA A 101 13.97 8.84 3.74
C ALA A 101 13.15 7.79 2.97
N LEU A 102 11.95 8.15 2.52
CA LEU A 102 11.08 7.26 1.73
C LEU A 102 11.71 6.88 0.38
N SER A 103 12.44 7.80 -0.25
CA SER A 103 13.14 7.51 -1.52
C SER A 103 14.27 6.49 -1.33
N ILE A 104 15.04 6.63 -0.25
CA ILE A 104 16.10 5.68 0.12
C ILE A 104 15.48 4.32 0.45
N ALA A 105 14.45 4.29 1.31
CA ALA A 105 13.75 3.07 1.68
C ALA A 105 13.21 2.35 0.44
N PHE A 106 12.53 3.05 -0.47
CA PHE A 106 12.04 2.46 -1.72
C PHE A 106 13.13 1.72 -2.52
N VAL A 107 14.30 2.34 -2.71
CA VAL A 107 15.40 1.72 -3.48
C VAL A 107 15.95 0.50 -2.74
N PHE A 108 16.26 0.62 -1.46
CA PHE A 108 16.91 -0.46 -0.72
C PHE A 108 15.97 -1.61 -0.36
N GLU A 109 14.68 -1.37 -0.11
CA GLU A 109 13.67 -2.40 0.10
C GLU A 109 13.48 -3.24 -1.17
N ILE A 110 13.38 -2.59 -2.33
CA ILE A 110 13.26 -3.31 -3.61
C ILE A 110 14.53 -4.12 -3.90
N LEU A 111 15.71 -3.52 -3.73
CA LEU A 111 16.98 -4.23 -3.94
C LEU A 111 17.13 -5.41 -2.98
N GLY A 112 16.79 -5.23 -1.70
CA GLY A 112 16.81 -6.29 -0.70
C GLY A 112 15.88 -7.45 -1.06
N ALA A 113 14.66 -7.15 -1.51
CA ALA A 113 13.71 -8.15 -1.98
C ALA A 113 14.25 -8.97 -3.17
N PHE A 114 14.95 -8.32 -4.12
CA PHE A 114 15.57 -9.01 -5.26
C PHE A 114 16.80 -9.85 -4.88
N VAL A 115 17.66 -9.34 -4.00
CA VAL A 115 18.95 -9.96 -3.67
C VAL A 115 18.79 -11.08 -2.62
N ALA A 116 17.99 -10.85 -1.59
CA ALA A 116 17.90 -11.72 -0.41
C ALA A 116 16.50 -12.31 -0.17
N GLY A 117 15.47 -11.90 -0.93
CA GLY A 117 14.09 -12.37 -0.70
C GLY A 117 13.89 -13.87 -0.90
N GLY A 118 14.69 -14.50 -1.77
CA GLY A 118 14.59 -15.94 -2.07
C GLY A 118 14.85 -16.83 -0.85
N GLU A 119 15.89 -16.53 -0.07
CA GLU A 119 16.26 -17.31 1.12
C GLU A 119 15.21 -17.17 2.24
N VAL A 120 14.63 -15.98 2.40
CA VAL A 120 13.55 -15.73 3.38
C VAL A 120 12.29 -16.51 3.02
N VAL A 121 11.88 -16.48 1.74
CA VAL A 121 10.71 -17.24 1.27
C VAL A 121 10.94 -18.76 1.43
N GLN A 122 12.16 -19.23 1.19
CA GLN A 122 12.49 -20.65 1.34
C GLN A 122 12.40 -21.11 2.79
N THR A 123 12.86 -20.29 3.74
CA THR A 123 12.77 -20.59 5.18
C THR A 123 11.31 -20.66 5.64
N ILE A 124 10.49 -19.66 5.28
CA ILE A 124 9.05 -19.62 5.65
C ILE A 124 8.30 -20.82 5.07
N LYS A 125 8.56 -21.18 3.82
CA LYS A 125 7.87 -22.29 3.15
C LYS A 125 8.21 -23.66 3.73
N SER A 126 9.47 -23.87 4.12
CA SER A 126 9.98 -25.22 4.42
C SER A 126 9.77 -25.63 5.88
N ASP A 127 9.82 -24.66 6.81
CA ASP A 127 9.82 -24.96 8.24
C ASP A 127 8.43 -24.84 8.90
N ILE A 128 7.45 -24.21 8.24
CA ILE A 128 6.13 -23.93 8.82
C ILE A 128 5.03 -24.84 8.26
N VAL A 129 5.01 -25.10 6.95
CA VAL A 129 3.99 -25.92 6.28
C VAL A 129 4.68 -27.04 5.52
N ASN A 130 4.61 -28.27 6.02
CA ASN A 130 5.15 -29.45 5.34
C ASN A 130 4.17 -29.94 4.24
N PRO A 131 4.46 -29.73 2.93
CA PRO A 131 3.53 -30.12 1.87
C PRO A 131 3.38 -31.63 1.74
N TYR A 132 4.37 -32.40 2.20
CA TYR A 132 4.37 -33.86 2.13
C TYR A 132 3.37 -34.50 3.10
N GLU A 133 3.01 -33.80 4.18
CA GLU A 133 2.01 -34.28 5.15
C GLU A 133 0.57 -34.00 4.71
N ILE A 134 0.35 -32.95 3.91
CA ILE A 134 -0.99 -32.53 3.46
C ILE A 134 -1.43 -33.31 2.21
N GLY A 135 -0.49 -33.72 1.35
CA GLY A 135 -0.74 -34.61 0.21
C GLY A 135 -1.52 -34.00 -0.97
N ASP A 136 -2.25 -32.91 -0.76
CA ASP A 136 -2.97 -32.16 -1.79
C ASP A 136 -2.39 -30.74 -1.98
N SER A 137 -1.93 -30.45 -3.19
CA SER A 137 -1.36 -29.15 -3.55
C SER A 137 -2.40 -28.02 -3.51
N GLY A 138 -3.68 -28.32 -3.77
CA GLY A 138 -4.74 -27.30 -3.70
C GLY A 138 -4.95 -26.80 -2.27
N THR A 139 -5.02 -27.72 -1.33
CA THR A 139 -5.15 -27.43 0.11
C THR A 139 -3.94 -26.65 0.63
N VAL A 140 -2.72 -27.00 0.24
CA VAL A 140 -1.51 -26.24 0.60
C VAL A 140 -1.60 -24.79 0.12
N ILE A 141 -2.00 -24.55 -1.13
CA ILE A 141 -2.15 -23.19 -1.67
C ILE A 141 -3.16 -22.39 -0.84
N LEU A 142 -4.32 -22.98 -0.51
CA LEU A 142 -5.34 -22.30 0.28
C LEU A 142 -4.86 -21.97 1.70
N ILE A 143 -4.13 -22.87 2.36
CA ILE A 143 -3.53 -22.62 3.67
C ILE A 143 -2.56 -21.44 3.60
N MET A 144 -1.69 -21.40 2.57
CA MET A 144 -0.74 -20.30 2.42
C MET A 144 -1.43 -18.96 2.15
N ILE A 145 -2.48 -18.93 1.33
CA ILE A 145 -3.27 -17.72 1.09
C ILE A 145 -3.97 -17.26 2.37
N ALA A 146 -4.53 -18.19 3.15
CA ALA A 146 -5.19 -17.88 4.42
C ALA A 146 -4.22 -17.30 5.45
N ALA A 147 -3.03 -17.88 5.58
CA ALA A 147 -1.97 -17.36 6.45
C ALA A 147 -1.55 -15.94 6.03
N LEU A 148 -1.29 -15.74 4.73
CA LEU A 148 -0.89 -14.44 4.17
C LEU A 148 -1.96 -13.36 4.39
N LEU A 149 -3.24 -13.69 4.20
CA LEU A 149 -4.34 -12.77 4.41
C LEU A 149 -4.53 -12.44 5.89
N SER A 150 -4.43 -13.45 6.77
CA SER A 150 -4.52 -13.27 8.22
C SER A 150 -3.43 -12.33 8.74
N ALA A 151 -2.18 -12.58 8.36
CA ALA A 151 -1.05 -11.72 8.72
C ALA A 151 -1.24 -10.30 8.19
N ALA A 152 -1.65 -10.14 6.93
CA ALA A 152 -1.88 -8.81 6.33
C ALA A 152 -2.96 -8.02 7.08
N ILE A 153 -4.09 -8.64 7.42
CA ILE A 153 -5.16 -7.99 8.20
C ILE A 153 -4.66 -7.59 9.58
N TRP A 154 -3.91 -8.48 10.26
CA TRP A 154 -3.36 -8.20 11.59
C TRP A 154 -2.38 -7.02 11.57
N ILE A 155 -1.41 -7.03 10.65
CA ILE A 155 -0.44 -5.95 10.50
C ILE A 155 -1.14 -4.64 10.12
N ASN A 156 -2.16 -4.69 9.26
CA ASN A 156 -2.93 -3.49 8.89
C ASN A 156 -3.65 -2.90 10.12
N ALA A 157 -4.29 -3.75 10.92
CA ALA A 157 -4.95 -3.33 12.16
C ALA A 157 -3.94 -2.74 13.17
N ALA A 158 -2.80 -3.40 13.38
CA ALA A 158 -1.73 -2.91 14.26
C ALA A 158 -1.17 -1.56 13.78
N THR A 159 -0.90 -1.43 12.48
CA THR A 159 -0.45 -0.18 11.85
C THR A 159 -1.47 0.94 12.05
N TRP A 160 -2.77 0.66 11.91
CA TRP A 160 -3.82 1.65 12.13
C TRP A 160 -3.91 2.11 13.59
N LEU A 161 -3.59 1.21 14.53
CA LEU A 161 -3.47 1.50 15.96
C LEU A 161 -2.12 2.13 16.35
N ASN A 162 -1.21 2.36 15.39
CA ASN A 162 0.16 2.82 15.60
C ASN A 162 0.97 1.90 16.55
N ALA A 163 0.68 0.61 16.53
CA ALA A 163 1.41 -0.40 17.30
C ALA A 163 2.49 -1.05 16.41
N PRO A 164 3.79 -0.92 16.76
CA PRO A 164 4.84 -1.61 16.01
C PRO A 164 4.77 -3.11 16.30
N VAL A 165 4.63 -3.91 15.24
CA VAL A 165 4.55 -5.38 15.33
C VAL A 165 5.60 -6.05 14.46
N SER A 166 5.95 -7.29 14.82
CA SER A 166 6.82 -8.14 13.99
C SER A 166 6.02 -8.77 12.86
N THR A 167 6.39 -8.46 11.62
CA THR A 167 5.76 -9.01 10.41
C THR A 167 6.05 -10.51 10.24
N THR A 168 7.17 -11.00 10.76
CA THR A 168 7.57 -12.42 10.69
C THR A 168 6.85 -13.31 11.69
N HIS A 169 6.36 -12.75 12.79
CA HIS A 169 5.57 -13.49 13.80
C HIS A 169 4.06 -13.48 13.51
N SER A 170 3.62 -12.59 12.63
CA SER A 170 2.21 -12.39 12.27
C SER A 170 1.74 -13.44 11.28
#